data_AF-A0A3D4UXS2-F1
#
_entry.id   AF-A0A3D4UXS2-F1
#
_cell.length_a   1.000
_cell.length_b   1.000
_cell.length_c   1.000
_cell.angle_alpha   90.00
_cell.angle_beta   90.00
_cell.angle_gamma   90.00
#
_symmetry.space_group_name_H-M   'P 1'
#
loop_
_entity.id
_entity.type
_entity.pdbx_description
1 polymer ?
#
loop_
_entity_poly.entity_id
_entity_poly.type
_entity_poly.pdbx_seq_one_letter_code
_entity_poly.pdbx_strand_id
1 'polypeptide(L)'
;FISRVEISPTTGTGFFASNALGIYRSTNGFTTNTSVLGNPNEHIHSDVQVASNGMVVAVISEPFSGFTPENDPGIYISTNDGVSWIDVTPASYPSSPGRGVIGTSQSDPGIFYVFVADNSNNAALFQVDATDLNNITTSDLTDNIPDFGGDSNQRPVGDLNLQGGYNMVCEV
;
A
#
# COMPACT_ATOMS: atom_id res chain seq x y z
N PHE A 1 -7.31 -13.90 2.69
CA PHE A 1 -7.08 -13.93 1.22
C PHE A 1 -5.71 -13.32 1.00
N ILE A 2 -4.81 -14.03 0.32
CA ILE A 2 -3.48 -13.50 0.00
C ILE A 2 -3.65 -12.54 -1.19
N SER A 3 -3.42 -11.26 -0.95
CA SER A 3 -3.58 -10.19 -1.95
C SER A 3 -2.35 -10.04 -2.84
N ARG A 4 -1.16 -10.37 -2.31
CA ARG A 4 0.10 -10.23 -3.03
C ARG A 4 1.18 -11.15 -2.47
N VAL A 5 2.11 -11.56 -3.33
CA VAL A 5 3.33 -12.31 -3.00
C VAL A 5 4.48 -11.65 -3.75
N GLU A 6 5.55 -11.31 -3.03
CA GLU A 6 6.74 -10.67 -3.57
C GLU A 6 7.99 -11.43 -3.16
N ILE A 7 9.03 -11.37 -3.99
CA ILE A 7 10.35 -11.88 -3.65
C ILE A 7 11.35 -10.73 -3.79
N SER A 8 12.11 -10.48 -2.73
CA SER A 8 13.16 -9.48 -2.78
C SER A 8 14.25 -9.90 -3.79
N PRO A 9 14.55 -9.06 -4.79
CA PRO A 9 15.58 -9.37 -5.78
C PRO A 9 17.00 -9.30 -5.21
N THR A 10 17.19 -8.69 -4.04
CA THR A 10 18.50 -8.50 -3.42
C THR A 10 18.82 -9.54 -2.33
N THR A 11 17.80 -10.13 -1.71
CA THR A 11 17.97 -11.09 -0.60
C THR A 11 17.35 -12.46 -0.86
N GLY A 12 16.39 -12.56 -1.80
CA GLY A 12 15.56 -13.75 -2.00
C GLY A 12 14.51 -13.96 -0.90
N THR A 13 14.38 -13.04 0.05
CA THR A 13 13.32 -13.06 1.08
C THR A 13 11.96 -12.95 0.41
N GLY A 14 11.05 -13.85 0.76
CA GLY A 14 9.67 -13.82 0.33
C GLY A 14 8.79 -12.99 1.27
N PHE A 15 7.88 -12.22 0.69
CA PHE A 15 6.84 -11.49 1.42
C PHE A 15 5.48 -11.87 0.87
N PHE A 16 4.46 -11.87 1.72
CA PHE A 16 3.08 -11.88 1.25
C PHE A 16 2.21 -10.98 2.11
N ALA A 17 1.24 -10.33 1.46
CA ALA A 17 0.18 -9.60 2.11
C ALA A 17 -1.08 -10.46 2.18
N SER A 18 -1.76 -10.47 3.32
CA SER A 18 -3.06 -11.09 3.46
C SER A 18 -4.04 -10.16 4.15
N ASN A 19 -5.20 -9.98 3.51
CA ASN A 19 -6.37 -9.39 4.14
C ASN A 19 -6.63 -10.08 5.48
N ALA A 20 -6.96 -9.29 6.49
CA ALA A 20 -7.16 -9.70 7.88
C ALA A 20 -5.94 -10.25 8.61
N LEU A 21 -4.75 -10.36 8.03
CA LEU A 21 -3.58 -10.91 8.74
C LEU A 21 -2.34 -10.00 8.72
N GLY A 22 -2.27 -9.02 7.80
CA GLY A 22 -1.14 -8.10 7.70
C GLY A 22 -0.09 -8.57 6.67
N ILE A 23 1.18 -8.29 6.94
CA ILE A 23 2.33 -8.61 6.08
C ILE A 23 3.18 -9.69 6.74
N TYR A 24 3.51 -10.72 5.98
CA TYR A 24 4.36 -11.83 6.41
C TYR A 24 5.66 -11.87 5.61
N ARG A 25 6.70 -12.35 6.28
CA ARG A 25 8.05 -12.53 5.76
C ARG A 25 8.50 -13.98 5.87
N SER A 26 9.26 -14.45 4.89
CA SER A 26 9.89 -15.78 4.86
C SER A 26 11.29 -15.73 4.27
N THR A 27 12.24 -16.39 4.93
CA THR A 27 13.63 -16.52 4.46
C THR A 27 13.97 -17.92 3.98
N ASN A 28 12.96 -18.80 3.87
CA ASN A 28 13.14 -20.22 3.53
C ASN A 28 12.09 -20.72 2.53
N GLY A 29 11.78 -19.90 1.53
CA GLY A 29 10.87 -20.27 0.43
C GLY A 29 9.45 -20.55 0.90
N PHE A 30 8.93 -19.75 1.83
CA PHE A 30 7.60 -19.87 2.43
C PHE A 30 7.34 -21.15 3.24
N THR A 31 8.39 -21.92 3.58
CA THR A 31 8.27 -23.08 4.49
C THR A 31 7.81 -22.65 5.88
N THR A 32 8.35 -21.53 6.38
CA THR A 32 7.88 -20.86 7.59
C THR A 32 7.72 -19.36 7.33
N ASN A 33 6.74 -18.75 7.99
CA ASN A 33 6.36 -17.36 7.78
C ASN A 33 6.17 -16.68 9.14
N THR A 34 6.60 -15.43 9.25
CA THR A 34 6.47 -14.61 10.46
C THR A 34 5.73 -13.33 10.11
N SER A 35 4.76 -12.91 10.93
CA SER A 35 4.13 -11.59 10.77
C SER A 35 5.17 -10.52 11.06
N VAL A 36 5.27 -9.52 10.19
CA VAL A 36 6.27 -8.43 10.30
C VAL A 36 5.64 -7.05 10.29
N LEU A 37 4.36 -6.91 9.93
CA LEU A 37 3.60 -5.67 10.02
C LEU A 37 2.11 -5.98 10.15
N GLY A 38 1.47 -5.46 11.19
CA GLY A 38 0.09 -5.79 11.55
C GLY A 38 -0.11 -7.20 12.12
N ASN A 39 -1.29 -7.44 12.72
CA ASN A 39 -1.68 -8.74 13.27
C ASN A 39 -3.09 -9.17 12.81
N PRO A 40 -3.54 -10.38 13.17
CA PRO A 40 -4.87 -10.86 12.79
C PRO A 40 -6.01 -9.90 13.18
N ASN A 41 -6.80 -9.51 12.16
CA ASN A 41 -7.94 -8.60 12.16
C ASN A 41 -7.62 -7.13 12.48
N GLU A 42 -6.34 -6.78 12.64
CA GLU A 42 -5.93 -5.39 12.84
C GLU A 42 -5.99 -4.55 11.57
N HIS A 43 -5.99 -5.21 10.39
CA HIS A 43 -6.13 -4.54 9.10
C HIS A 43 -6.99 -5.38 8.17
N ILE A 44 -8.08 -4.81 7.65
CA ILE A 44 -9.00 -5.49 6.72
C ILE A 44 -8.26 -5.85 5.42
N HIS A 45 -7.48 -4.92 4.88
CA HIS A 45 -6.70 -5.06 3.66
C HIS A 45 -5.22 -4.76 3.94
N SER A 46 -4.36 -5.44 3.19
CA SER A 46 -2.95 -5.13 3.14
C SER A 46 -2.39 -5.38 1.74
N ASP A 47 -1.31 -4.68 1.41
CA ASP A 47 -0.54 -4.87 0.18
C ASP A 47 0.94 -4.65 0.45
N VAL A 48 1.81 -5.30 -0.32
CA VAL A 48 3.28 -5.22 -0.17
C VAL A 48 3.98 -5.28 -1.52
N GLN A 49 4.96 -4.41 -1.76
CA GLN A 49 5.80 -4.43 -2.96
C GLN A 49 7.28 -4.40 -2.55
N VAL A 50 8.14 -5.03 -3.36
CA VAL A 50 9.60 -4.92 -3.16
C VAL A 50 10.20 -4.24 -4.38
N ALA A 51 10.80 -3.07 -4.16
CA ALA A 51 11.46 -2.31 -5.21
C ALA A 51 12.76 -3.01 -5.66
N SER A 52 13.30 -2.63 -6.82
CA SER A 52 14.48 -3.29 -7.41
C SER A 52 15.75 -3.16 -6.58
N ASN A 53 15.83 -2.18 -5.67
CA ASN A 53 16.91 -2.02 -4.69
C ASN A 53 16.70 -2.85 -3.39
N GLY A 54 15.59 -3.58 -3.27
CA GLY A 54 15.24 -4.37 -2.08
C GLY A 54 14.47 -3.61 -1.00
N MET A 55 14.13 -2.33 -1.20
CA MET A 55 13.22 -1.62 -0.29
C MET A 55 11.84 -2.27 -0.33
N VAL A 56 11.28 -2.55 0.84
CA VAL A 56 9.94 -3.13 0.96
C VAL A 56 8.97 -2.00 1.30
N VAL A 57 7.88 -1.90 0.56
CA VAL A 57 6.81 -0.93 0.79
C VAL A 57 5.56 -1.71 1.15
N ALA A 58 4.83 -1.28 2.17
CA ALA A 58 3.58 -1.88 2.58
C ALA A 58 2.50 -0.81 2.81
N VAL A 59 1.25 -1.23 2.61
CA VAL A 59 0.08 -0.45 3.02
C VAL A 59 -0.86 -1.34 3.80
N ILE A 60 -1.41 -0.79 4.88
CA ILE A 60 -2.31 -1.47 5.80
C ILE A 60 -3.53 -0.59 6.08
N SER A 61 -4.73 -1.19 6.02
CA SER A 61 -6.00 -0.46 6.14
C SER A 61 -6.49 -0.33 7.57
N GLU A 62 -7.68 0.25 7.75
CA GLU A 62 -8.38 0.21 9.03
C GLU A 62 -8.62 -1.22 9.57
N PRO A 63 -8.78 -1.38 10.89
CA PRO A 63 -9.08 -2.67 11.53
C PRO A 63 -10.52 -3.12 11.31
N PHE A 64 -10.76 -4.41 11.55
CA PHE A 64 -12.14 -4.87 11.76
C PHE A 64 -12.72 -4.25 13.03
N SER A 65 -14.04 -4.04 13.04
CA SER A 65 -14.75 -3.54 14.24
C SER A 65 -14.42 -4.39 15.47
N GLY A 66 -13.96 -3.72 16.53
CA GLY A 66 -13.59 -4.36 17.80
C GLY A 66 -12.13 -4.76 17.93
N PHE A 67 -11.30 -4.46 16.92
CA PHE A 67 -9.84 -4.64 16.98
C PHE A 67 -9.15 -3.28 17.04
N THR A 68 -8.07 -3.22 17.82
CA THR A 68 -7.17 -2.06 17.88
C THR A 68 -5.86 -2.49 17.26
N PRO A 69 -5.38 -1.81 16.21
CA PRO A 69 -4.19 -2.25 15.53
C PRO A 69 -2.92 -1.85 16.31
N GLU A 70 -1.87 -2.67 16.21
CA GLU A 70 -0.54 -2.33 16.74
C GLU A 70 0.13 -1.21 15.93
N ASN A 71 -0.15 -1.18 14.63
CA ASN A 71 0.32 -0.16 13.69
C ASN A 71 -0.87 0.69 13.22
N ASP A 72 -0.70 2.00 13.10
CA ASP A 72 -1.77 2.82 12.56
C ASP A 72 -2.01 2.50 11.06
N PRO A 73 -3.24 2.60 10.54
CA PRO A 73 -3.49 2.44 9.12
C PRO A 73 -2.69 3.45 8.29
N GLY A 74 -1.99 3.01 7.26
CA GLY A 74 -1.04 3.89 6.58
C GLY A 74 -0.10 3.22 5.58
N ILE A 75 0.95 3.97 5.23
CA ILE A 75 2.02 3.60 4.31
C ILE A 75 3.31 3.40 5.10
N TYR A 76 3.96 2.26 4.89
CA TYR A 76 5.16 1.86 5.61
C TYR A 76 6.27 1.46 4.64
N ILE A 77 7.52 1.75 5.01
CA ILE A 77 8.69 1.24 4.30
C ILE A 77 9.62 0.46 5.23
N SER A 78 10.33 -0.50 4.65
CA SER A 78 11.44 -1.19 5.30
C SER A 78 12.67 -1.15 4.41
N THR A 79 13.79 -0.73 5.01
CA THR A 79 15.10 -0.64 4.36
C THR A 79 16.05 -1.75 4.84
N ASN A 80 15.55 -2.65 5.69
CA ASN A 80 16.30 -3.77 6.26
C ASN A 80 15.56 -5.09 6.06
N ASP A 81 15.04 -5.29 4.84
CA ASP A 81 14.43 -6.55 4.39
C ASP A 81 13.23 -6.97 5.26
N GLY A 82 12.39 -6.00 5.66
CA GLY A 82 11.16 -6.23 6.43
C GLY A 82 11.38 -6.61 7.89
N VAL A 83 12.55 -6.29 8.47
CA VAL A 83 12.83 -6.52 9.90
C VAL A 83 12.25 -5.40 10.77
N SER A 84 12.31 -4.15 10.30
CA SER A 84 11.64 -3.02 10.93
C SER A 84 11.01 -2.11 9.88
N TRP A 85 9.99 -1.35 10.31
CA TRP A 85 9.19 -0.50 9.43
C TRP A 85 9.21 0.95 9.92
N ILE A 86 9.18 1.86 8.95
CA ILE A 86 9.08 3.31 9.16
C ILE A 86 7.72 3.73 8.60
N ASP A 87 6.91 4.38 9.43
CA ASP A 87 5.67 5.01 8.99
C ASP A 87 6.00 6.26 8.16
N VAL A 88 5.52 6.29 6.91
CA VAL A 88 5.69 7.41 5.97
C VAL A 88 4.34 7.98 5.53
N THR A 89 3.29 7.74 6.33
CA THR A 89 1.92 8.18 6.03
C THR A 89 1.84 9.70 6.02
N PRO A 90 1.43 10.33 4.90
CA PRO A 90 1.26 11.79 4.86
C PRO A 90 0.10 12.23 5.75
N ALA A 91 0.17 13.46 6.27
CA ALA A 91 -0.91 14.02 7.08
C ALA A 91 -2.25 14.17 6.32
N SER A 92 -2.23 14.20 4.99
CA SER A 92 -3.43 14.22 4.14
C SER A 92 -3.98 12.83 3.80
N TYR A 93 -3.36 11.75 4.29
CA TYR A 93 -3.87 10.39 4.06
C TYR A 93 -5.29 10.25 4.63
N PRO A 94 -6.19 9.47 3.98
CA PRO A 94 -7.57 9.33 4.45
C PRO A 94 -7.64 8.81 5.89
N SER A 95 -8.52 9.40 6.71
CA SER A 95 -8.69 9.00 8.11
C SER A 95 -9.39 7.66 8.32
N SER A 96 -10.07 7.16 7.28
CA SER A 96 -10.66 5.81 7.22
C SER A 96 -10.23 5.15 5.91
N PRO A 97 -8.95 4.74 5.81
CA PRO A 97 -8.42 4.15 4.61
C PRO A 97 -8.95 2.72 4.44
N GLY A 98 -9.45 2.43 3.24
CA GLY A 98 -9.85 1.10 2.82
C GLY A 98 -8.66 0.39 2.17
N ARG A 99 -8.84 -0.11 0.95
CA ARG A 99 -7.77 -0.84 0.24
C ARG A 99 -6.76 0.13 -0.36
N GLY A 100 -5.48 -0.13 -0.16
CA GLY A 100 -4.38 0.49 -0.90
C GLY A 100 -3.72 -0.50 -1.86
N VAL A 101 -3.19 0.00 -2.99
CA VAL A 101 -2.32 -0.74 -3.90
C VAL A 101 -1.07 0.07 -4.21
N ILE A 102 0.06 -0.62 -4.32
CA ILE A 102 1.39 -0.01 -4.47
C ILE A 102 1.95 -0.25 -5.87
N GLY A 103 2.57 0.78 -6.45
CA GLY A 103 3.44 0.71 -7.63
C GLY A 103 4.82 1.29 -7.34
N THR A 104 5.89 0.55 -7.64
CA THR A 104 7.28 0.98 -7.41
C THR A 104 7.93 1.43 -8.72
N SER A 105 8.65 2.55 -8.72
CA SER A 105 9.32 3.04 -9.93
C SER A 105 10.50 2.16 -10.31
N GLN A 106 10.52 1.66 -11.55
CA GLN A 106 11.63 0.87 -12.06
C GLN A 106 12.88 1.70 -12.34
N SER A 107 12.69 2.97 -12.71
CA SER A 107 13.80 3.88 -13.05
C SER A 107 14.50 4.46 -11.83
N ASP A 108 13.77 4.60 -10.72
CA ASP A 108 14.29 5.02 -9.44
C ASP A 108 13.56 4.29 -8.30
N PRO A 109 14.13 3.20 -7.76
CA PRO A 109 13.47 2.38 -6.76
C PRO A 109 13.35 3.04 -5.37
N GLY A 110 13.80 4.29 -5.21
CA GLY A 110 13.47 5.12 -4.05
C GLY A 110 12.10 5.80 -4.17
N ILE A 111 11.49 5.80 -5.36
CA ILE A 111 10.20 6.45 -5.62
C ILE A 111 9.11 5.39 -5.80
N PHE A 112 7.98 5.58 -5.13
CA PHE A 112 6.82 4.72 -5.27
C PHE A 112 5.51 5.51 -5.12
N TYR A 113 4.44 4.89 -5.57
CA TYR A 113 3.10 5.45 -5.58
C TYR A 113 2.15 4.53 -4.84
N VAL A 114 1.21 5.14 -4.11
CA VAL A 114 0.17 4.45 -3.38
C VAL A 114 -1.18 4.99 -3.84
N PHE A 115 -1.99 4.10 -4.40
CA PHE A 115 -3.35 4.40 -4.79
C PHE A 115 -4.34 3.76 -3.82
N VAL A 116 -5.21 4.56 -3.22
CA VAL A 116 -6.08 4.18 -2.10
C VAL A 116 -7.52 4.42 -2.46
N ALA A 117 -8.38 3.45 -2.13
CA ALA A 117 -9.81 3.67 -1.95
C ALA A 117 -10.07 3.80 -0.44
N ASP A 118 -10.63 4.92 0.00
CA ASP A 118 -11.15 5.04 1.36
C ASP A 118 -12.44 4.20 1.53
N ASN A 119 -12.94 4.03 2.75
CA ASN A 119 -14.16 3.24 2.98
C ASN A 119 -15.45 3.91 2.52
N SER A 120 -15.38 5.18 2.11
CA SER A 120 -16.44 5.87 1.37
C SER A 120 -16.30 5.73 -0.15
N ASN A 121 -15.33 4.93 -0.61
CA ASN A 121 -15.00 4.68 -2.01
C ASN A 121 -14.49 5.91 -2.77
N ASN A 122 -13.87 6.87 -2.07
CA ASN A 122 -13.13 7.97 -2.69
C ASN A 122 -11.70 7.54 -3.00
N ALA A 123 -11.18 8.04 -4.12
CA ALA A 123 -9.82 7.82 -4.56
C ALA A 123 -8.85 8.79 -3.88
N ALA A 124 -7.67 8.30 -3.51
CA ALA A 124 -6.53 9.13 -3.14
C ALA A 124 -5.24 8.56 -3.75
N LEU A 125 -4.35 9.42 -4.22
CA LEU A 125 -3.08 9.02 -4.85
C LEU A 125 -1.93 9.76 -4.19
N PHE A 126 -0.92 9.03 -3.74
CA PHE A 126 0.26 9.58 -3.10
C PHE A 126 1.51 9.14 -3.84
N GLN A 127 2.47 10.04 -3.96
CA GLN A 127 3.86 9.70 -4.26
C GLN A 127 4.66 9.77 -2.96
N VAL A 128 5.57 8.81 -2.78
CA VAL A 128 6.59 8.85 -1.73
C VAL A 128 7.95 8.82 -2.40
N ASP A 129 8.81 9.77 -2.02
CA ASP A 129 10.22 9.83 -2.40
C ASP A 129 11.06 9.51 -1.17
N ALA A 130 11.62 8.29 -1.18
CA ALA A 130 12.52 7.76 -0.17
C ALA A 130 13.94 7.56 -0.73
N THR A 131 14.34 8.35 -1.75
CA THR A 131 15.70 8.33 -2.31
C THR A 131 16.76 8.78 -1.30
N ASP A 132 16.40 9.72 -0.40
CA ASP A 132 17.17 10.05 0.81
C ASP A 132 16.39 9.65 2.06
N LEU A 133 16.84 8.61 2.75
CA LEU A 133 16.21 8.09 3.96
C LEU A 133 16.24 9.06 5.14
N ASN A 134 17.09 10.10 5.10
CA ASN A 134 17.09 11.15 6.13
C ASN A 134 16.06 12.27 5.85
N ASN A 135 15.50 12.29 4.64
CA ASN A 135 14.58 13.31 4.18
C ASN A 135 13.53 12.70 3.24
N ILE A 136 12.77 11.73 3.75
CA ILE A 136 11.65 11.14 3.02
C ILE A 136 10.57 12.20 2.83
N THR A 137 10.08 12.35 1.60
CA THR A 137 8.99 13.29 1.29
C THR A 137 7.80 12.58 0.69
N THR A 138 6.61 13.14 0.93
CA THR A 138 5.34 12.65 0.43
C THR A 138 4.64 13.76 -0.34
N SER A 139 4.00 13.42 -1.46
CA SER A 139 3.19 14.34 -2.25
C SER A 139 1.79 13.76 -2.44
N ASP A 140 0.79 14.57 -2.14
CA ASP A 140 -0.60 14.27 -2.45
C ASP A 140 -0.88 14.63 -3.91
N LEU A 141 -1.20 13.61 -4.71
CA LEU A 141 -1.49 13.70 -6.13
C LEU A 141 -2.96 13.38 -6.42
N THR A 142 -3.82 13.40 -5.39
CA THR A 142 -5.24 13.00 -5.52
C THR A 142 -5.98 13.82 -6.57
N ASP A 143 -5.73 15.14 -6.62
CA ASP A 143 -6.34 16.04 -7.61
C ASP A 143 -5.85 15.80 -9.05
N ASN A 144 -4.78 15.01 -9.24
CA ASN A 144 -4.24 14.67 -10.56
C ASN A 144 -4.86 13.40 -11.14
N ILE A 145 -5.70 12.69 -10.39
CA ILE A 145 -6.37 11.48 -10.87
C ILE A 145 -7.39 11.89 -11.95
N PRO A 146 -7.29 11.40 -13.19
CA PRO A 146 -8.28 11.70 -14.20
C PRO A 146 -9.62 11.07 -13.85
N ASP A 147 -10.58 11.90 -13.48
CA ASP A 147 -11.99 11.55 -13.38
C ASP A 147 -12.77 12.50 -14.28
N PHE A 148 -13.12 12.02 -15.48
CA PHE A 148 -13.75 12.86 -16.49
C PHE A 148 -15.25 13.07 -16.20
N GLY A 149 -15.78 12.36 -15.21
CA GLY A 149 -17.13 12.49 -14.71
C GLY A 149 -18.21 12.44 -15.80
N GLY A 150 -19.41 12.85 -15.39
CA GLY A 150 -20.61 13.13 -16.17
C GLY A 150 -21.66 13.71 -15.23
N ASP A 151 -22.30 14.83 -15.58
CA ASP A 151 -23.45 15.30 -14.82
C ASP A 151 -24.68 14.42 -15.13
N SER A 152 -25.79 14.59 -14.40
CA SER A 152 -27.02 13.81 -14.63
C SER A 152 -27.60 13.96 -16.06
N ASN A 153 -27.07 14.88 -16.87
CA ASN A 153 -27.49 15.18 -18.24
C ASN A 153 -26.42 14.84 -19.30
N GLN A 154 -25.21 14.42 -18.91
CA GLN A 154 -24.13 14.03 -19.81
C GLN A 154 -23.67 12.62 -19.49
N ARG A 155 -23.67 11.74 -20.50
CA ARG A 155 -23.09 10.40 -20.34
C ARG A 155 -21.62 10.55 -19.97
N PRO A 156 -21.16 9.97 -18.85
CA PRO A 156 -19.77 10.10 -18.47
C PRO A 156 -18.88 9.54 -19.58
N VAL A 157 -17.87 10.34 -19.96
CA VAL A 157 -16.89 9.95 -21.00
C VAL A 157 -15.73 9.14 -20.41
N GLY A 158 -15.76 8.92 -19.10
CA GLY A 158 -14.89 8.04 -18.33
C GLY A 158 -14.96 8.42 -16.84
N ASP A 159 -15.63 7.60 -16.03
CA ASP A 159 -15.73 7.77 -14.57
C ASP A 159 -14.80 6.80 -13.84
N LEU A 160 -14.21 7.26 -12.74
CA LEU A 160 -13.40 6.40 -11.87
C LEU A 160 -14.32 5.63 -10.91
N ASN A 161 -14.56 4.36 -11.21
CA ASN A 161 -15.26 3.45 -10.32
C ASN A 161 -14.29 2.47 -9.66
N LEU A 162 -14.02 2.65 -8.37
CA LEU A 162 -13.08 1.83 -7.59
C LEU A 162 -13.67 0.49 -7.14
N GLN A 163 -14.99 0.27 -7.28
CA GLN A 163 -15.69 -0.93 -6.82
C GLN A 163 -15.28 -1.36 -5.40
N GLY A 164 -15.33 -0.47 -4.41
CA GLY A 164 -14.87 -0.77 -3.03
C GLY A 164 -13.37 -1.06 -2.93
N GLY A 165 -12.58 -0.58 -3.89
CA GLY A 165 -11.16 -0.86 -4.05
C GLY A 165 -10.84 -2.16 -4.80
N TYR A 166 -11.80 -2.96 -5.26
CA TYR A 166 -11.50 -4.29 -5.83
C TYR A 166 -10.81 -4.26 -7.21
N ASN A 167 -11.08 -3.25 -8.04
CA ASN A 167 -10.58 -3.17 -9.42
C ASN A 167 -9.41 -2.17 -9.59
N MET A 168 -8.66 -1.92 -8.52
CA MET A 168 -7.52 -0.99 -8.53
C MET A 168 -6.20 -1.69 -8.87
N VAL A 169 -5.34 -0.98 -9.59
CA VAL A 169 -3.94 -1.32 -9.85
C VAL A 169 -3.11 -0.02 -9.81
N CYS A 170 -1.88 -0.11 -9.34
CA CYS A 170 -0.88 0.95 -9.46
C CYS A 170 0.38 0.31 -10.04
N GLU A 171 0.81 0.81 -11.20
CA GLU A 171 1.96 0.30 -11.96
C GLU A 171 2.71 1.50 -12.55
N VAL A 172 4.04 1.45 -12.52
CA VAL A 172 4.96 2.58 -12.81
C VAL A 172 6.13 2.09 -13.64
#